data_AF-A0A939ZLR5-F1
#
_entry.id   AF-A0A939ZLR5-F1
#
_cell.length_a   1.000
_cell.length_b   1.000
_cell.length_c   1.000
_cell.angle_alpha   90.00
_cell.angle_beta   90.00
_cell.angle_gamma   90.00
#
_symmetry.space_group_name_H-M   'P 1'
#
loop_
_entity.id
_entity.type
_entity.pdbx_description
1 polymer ?
#
loop_
_entity_poly.entity_id
_entity_poly.type
_entity_poly.pdbx_seq_one_letter_code
_entity_poly.pdbx_strand_id
1 'polypeptide(L)'
;GGGWNYIFGVGLYMWAVIVTGMILKPVFMRIIKILHINTVCLSYTMFLRIRTYLLFMFGLSFFRAETLRDGFLMWKGAFFKFNPWILFDESLFNMGLDRREWGILVFGLIVLFVVSFISQKKDVRAYLHEQNFVARLFIFAGLFVMIIVYGYYGADFNAAEFIYGRF
;
A
#
# COMPACT_ATOMS: atom_id res chain seq x y z
N GLY A 1 21.52 4.72 2.72
CA GLY A 1 20.36 5.55 2.35
C GLY A 1 20.78 7.02 2.30
N GLY A 2 20.25 7.81 1.36
CA GLY A 2 20.64 9.23 1.21
C GLY A 2 20.25 9.90 -0.12
N GLY A 3 19.56 9.21 -1.03
CA GLY A 3 19.10 9.80 -2.28
C GLY A 3 18.03 10.86 -2.06
N TRP A 4 18.07 11.93 -2.87
CA TRP A 4 17.10 13.04 -2.85
C TRP A 4 15.63 12.60 -2.92
N ASN A 5 15.35 11.46 -3.55
CA ASN A 5 13.99 10.91 -3.68
C ASN A 5 13.39 10.50 -2.34
N TYR A 6 14.21 9.99 -1.42
CA TYR A 6 13.76 9.60 -0.09
C TYR A 6 13.38 10.84 0.74
N ILE A 7 14.29 11.83 0.76
CA ILE A 7 14.09 13.09 1.47
C ILE A 7 12.82 13.78 0.97
N PHE A 8 12.62 13.79 -0.34
CA PHE A 8 11.43 14.38 -0.95
C PHE A 8 10.16 13.57 -0.66
N GLY A 9 10.13 12.27 -1.02
CA GLY A 9 8.91 11.47 -1.01
C GLY A 9 8.39 11.14 0.39
N VAL A 10 9.27 10.65 1.26
CA VAL A 10 8.90 10.19 2.61
C VAL A 10 8.98 11.32 3.64
N GLY A 11 9.89 12.28 3.44
CA GLY A 11 10.08 13.42 4.33
C GLY A 11 9.22 14.63 3.96
N LEU A 12 9.72 15.43 3.01
CA LEU A 12 9.18 16.75 2.70
C LEU A 12 7.74 16.70 2.18
N TYR A 13 7.42 15.79 1.26
CA TYR A 13 6.10 15.68 0.67
C TYR A 13 5.06 15.25 1.71
N MET A 14 5.34 14.22 2.52
CA MET A 14 4.42 13.78 3.58
C MET A 14 4.21 14.86 4.63
N TRP A 15 5.29 15.53 5.04
CA TRP A 15 5.20 16.68 5.94
C TRP A 15 4.31 17.79 5.36
N ALA A 16 4.52 18.16 4.09
CA ALA A 16 3.73 19.19 3.43
C ALA A 16 2.25 18.79 3.35
N VAL A 17 1.94 17.56 2.96
CA VAL A 17 0.56 17.04 2.92
C VAL A 17 -0.11 17.12 4.29
N ILE A 18 0.58 16.74 5.37
CA ILE A 18 0.04 16.78 6.73
C ILE A 18 -0.18 18.23 7.17
N VAL A 19 0.82 19.11 7.04
CA VAL A 19 0.75 20.50 7.47
C VAL A 19 -0.32 21.27 6.68
N THR A 20 -0.35 21.13 5.36
CA THR A 20 -1.40 21.72 4.53
C THR A 20 -2.78 21.18 4.91
N GLY A 21 -2.90 19.89 5.24
CA GLY A 21 -4.13 19.30 5.75
C GLY A 21 -4.60 19.91 7.07
N MET A 22 -3.67 20.22 7.99
CA MET A 22 -3.97 20.90 9.26
C MET A 22 -4.42 22.36 9.05
N ILE A 23 -3.70 23.10 8.19
CA ILE A 23 -4.00 24.51 7.89
C ILE A 23 -5.34 24.66 7.15
N LEU A 24 -5.64 23.74 6.23
CA LEU A 24 -6.89 23.76 5.46
C LEU A 24 -8.10 23.17 6.20
N LYS A 25 -7.91 22.56 7.37
CA LYS A 25 -9.00 22.04 8.21
C LYS A 25 -10.15 23.05 8.43
N PRO A 26 -9.92 24.30 8.84
CA PRO A 26 -10.99 25.30 8.97
C PRO A 26 -11.69 25.63 7.65
N VAL A 27 -10.97 25.61 6.52
CA VAL A 27 -11.54 25.86 5.19
C VAL A 27 -12.45 24.72 4.76
N PHE A 28 -12.01 23.46 4.92
CA PHE A 28 -12.84 22.30 4.62
C PHE A 28 -14.11 22.26 5.47
N MET A 29 -14.04 22.61 6.75
CA MET A 29 -15.21 22.70 7.62
C MET A 29 -16.21 23.76 7.16
N ARG A 30 -15.74 24.92 6.67
CA ARG A 30 -16.61 25.95 6.06
C ARG A 30 -17.28 25.44 4.80
N ILE A 31 -16.54 24.78 3.91
CA ILE A 31 -17.08 24.21 2.65
C ILE A 31 -18.17 23.17 2.96
N ILE A 32 -17.90 22.26 3.89
CA ILE A 32 -18.87 21.23 4.32
C ILE A 32 -20.15 21.87 4.87
N LYS A 33 -20.02 22.94 5.66
CA LYS A 33 -21.17 23.67 6.23
C LYS A 33 -21.97 24.41 5.16
N ILE A 34 -21.30 25.06 4.19
CA ILE A 34 -21.96 25.79 3.10
C ILE A 34 -22.69 24.82 2.16
N LEU A 35 -22.01 23.73 1.76
CA LEU A 35 -22.54 22.73 0.84
C LEU A 35 -23.43 21.68 1.53
N HIS A 36 -23.67 21.81 2.84
CA HIS A 36 -24.47 20.87 3.64
C HIS A 36 -24.08 19.39 3.40
N ILE A 37 -22.78 19.13 3.30
CA ILE A 37 -22.28 17.80 3.00
C ILE A 37 -22.49 16.91 4.23
N ASN A 38 -23.20 15.80 4.05
CA ASN A 38 -23.33 14.79 5.08
C ASN A 38 -21.97 14.10 5.31
N THR A 39 -21.35 14.36 6.46
CA THR A 39 -20.04 13.79 6.81
C THR A 39 -20.11 12.38 7.39
N VAL A 40 -21.31 11.88 7.69
CA VAL A 40 -21.55 10.55 8.29
C VAL A 40 -21.82 9.50 7.21
N CYS A 41 -22.06 9.91 5.96
CA CYS A 41 -22.36 8.96 4.89
C CYS A 41 -21.13 8.14 4.47
N LEU A 42 -21.40 6.93 3.98
CA LEU A 42 -20.37 6.03 3.49
C LEU A 42 -19.57 6.63 2.32
N SER A 43 -20.24 7.36 1.41
CA SER A 43 -19.58 7.97 0.25
C SER A 43 -18.53 9.01 0.64
N TYR A 44 -18.83 9.86 1.63
CA TYR A 44 -17.88 10.83 2.16
C TYR A 44 -16.70 10.14 2.86
N THR A 45 -16.97 9.10 3.65
CA THR A 45 -15.93 8.30 4.30
C THR A 45 -15.03 7.59 3.28
N MET A 46 -15.60 7.03 2.22
CA MET A 46 -14.84 6.40 1.14
C MET A 46 -14.01 7.41 0.35
N PHE A 47 -14.56 8.59 0.06
CA PHE A 47 -13.80 9.68 -0.57
C PHE A 47 -12.57 10.07 0.25
N LEU A 48 -12.72 10.26 1.56
CA LEU A 48 -11.61 10.57 2.47
C LEU A 48 -10.54 9.47 2.45
N ARG A 49 -10.95 8.19 2.47
CA ARG A 49 -10.04 7.03 2.40
C ARG A 49 -9.27 7.01 1.09
N ILE A 50 -9.96 7.13 -0.05
CA ILE A 50 -9.35 7.13 -1.38
C ILE A 50 -8.38 8.32 -1.52
N ARG A 51 -8.80 9.52 -1.14
CA ARG A 51 -7.96 10.72 -1.19
C ARG A 51 -6.67 10.53 -0.39
N THR A 52 -6.76 10.09 0.86
CA THR A 52 -5.59 9.88 1.70
C THR A 52 -4.71 8.76 1.16
N TYR A 53 -5.30 7.68 0.64
CA TYR A 53 -4.56 6.59 0.01
C TYR A 53 -3.78 7.06 -1.23
N LEU A 54 -4.39 7.86 -2.11
CA LEU A 54 -3.72 8.41 -3.29
C LEU A 54 -2.57 9.34 -2.93
N LEU A 55 -2.75 10.22 -1.94
CA LEU A 55 -1.68 11.08 -1.43
C LEU A 55 -0.54 10.24 -0.86
N PHE A 56 -0.86 9.22 -0.08
CA PHE A 56 0.14 8.31 0.48
C PHE A 56 0.91 7.55 -0.61
N MET A 57 0.20 6.97 -1.58
CA MET A 57 0.78 6.26 -2.73
C MET A 57 1.67 7.15 -3.58
N PHE A 58 1.28 8.43 -3.76
CA PHE A 58 2.11 9.40 -4.46
C PHE A 58 3.48 9.55 -3.81
N GLY A 59 3.56 9.87 -2.51
CA GLY A 59 4.88 9.99 -1.88
C GLY A 59 5.64 8.69 -1.77
N LEU A 60 4.95 7.56 -1.52
CA LEU A 60 5.59 6.24 -1.44
C LEU A 60 6.21 5.80 -2.77
N SER A 61 5.66 6.20 -3.92
CA SER A 61 6.24 5.85 -5.22
C SER A 61 7.66 6.43 -5.42
N PHE A 62 7.94 7.63 -4.92
CA PHE A 62 9.27 8.24 -4.97
C PHE A 62 10.29 7.52 -4.10
N PHE A 63 9.83 6.77 -3.10
CA PHE A 63 10.70 5.93 -2.30
C PHE A 63 11.27 4.76 -3.10
N ARG A 64 10.50 4.22 -4.06
CA ARG A 64 10.94 3.10 -4.91
C ARG A 64 11.75 3.55 -6.13
N ALA A 65 11.56 4.79 -6.59
CA ALA A 65 12.23 5.33 -7.76
C ALA A 65 13.75 5.51 -7.54
N GLU A 66 14.55 5.27 -8.58
CA GLU A 66 16.01 5.43 -8.55
C GLU A 66 16.43 6.91 -8.50
N THR A 67 15.72 7.78 -9.25
CA THR A 67 15.89 9.24 -9.19
C THR A 67 14.54 9.98 -9.05
N LEU A 68 14.60 11.26 -8.63
CA LEU A 68 13.43 12.13 -8.51
C LEU A 68 12.71 12.26 -9.86
N ARG A 69 13.51 12.37 -10.93
CA ARG A 69 13.01 12.47 -12.30
C ARG A 69 12.24 11.21 -12.68
N ASP A 70 12.75 10.03 -12.32
CA ASP A 70 12.07 8.77 -12.62
C ASP A 70 10.73 8.67 -11.89
N GLY A 71 10.65 9.12 -10.64
CA GLY A 71 9.38 9.20 -9.90
C GLY A 71 8.32 10.06 -10.63
N PHE A 72 8.71 11.22 -11.16
CA PHE A 72 7.80 12.04 -11.98
C PHE A 72 7.44 11.38 -13.32
N LEU A 73 8.39 10.69 -13.95
CA LEU A 73 8.14 9.93 -15.19
C LEU A 73 7.18 8.76 -14.96
N MET A 74 7.27 8.08 -13.82
CA MET A 74 6.34 7.01 -13.42
C MET A 74 4.90 7.54 -13.34
N TRP A 75 4.69 8.67 -12.66
CA TRP A 75 3.35 9.30 -12.59
C TRP A 75 2.88 9.86 -13.92
N LYS A 76 3.77 10.44 -14.73
CA LYS A 76 3.43 10.86 -16.10
C LYS A 76 2.98 9.66 -16.94
N GLY A 77 3.67 8.51 -16.82
CA GLY A 77 3.25 7.27 -17.43
C GLY A 77 1.87 6.83 -16.96
N ALA A 78 1.65 6.81 -15.64
CA ALA A 78 0.40 6.37 -15.04
C ALA A 78 -0.84 7.18 -15.48
N PHE A 79 -0.71 8.51 -15.64
CA PHE A 79 -1.83 9.37 -16.03
C PHE A 79 -2.00 9.53 -17.54
N PHE A 80 -0.91 9.54 -18.32
CA PHE A 80 -0.98 9.89 -19.74
C PHE A 80 -0.83 8.69 -20.69
N LYS A 81 -0.34 7.54 -20.22
CA LYS A 81 -0.28 6.32 -21.05
C LYS A 81 -1.39 5.37 -20.64
N PHE A 82 -2.49 5.40 -21.39
CA PHE A 82 -3.59 4.46 -21.22
C PHE A 82 -3.30 3.15 -21.98
N ASN A 83 -2.84 2.12 -21.27
CA ASN A 83 -2.60 0.79 -21.85
C ASN A 83 -3.21 -0.33 -20.98
N PRO A 84 -4.55 -0.53 -21.03
CA PRO A 84 -5.21 -1.59 -20.26
C PRO A 84 -4.91 -3.01 -20.78
N TRP A 85 -4.43 -3.13 -22.03
CA TRP A 85 -4.09 -4.42 -22.65
C TRP A 85 -2.92 -5.13 -21.97
N ILE A 86 -2.10 -4.38 -21.22
CA ILE A 86 -0.98 -4.90 -20.43
C ILE A 86 -1.41 -5.99 -19.43
N LEU A 87 -2.69 -6.00 -19.03
CA LEU A 87 -3.27 -6.99 -18.13
C LEU A 87 -3.58 -8.33 -18.82
N PHE A 88 -3.61 -8.35 -20.15
CA PHE A 88 -4.05 -9.50 -20.95
C PHE A 88 -2.97 -9.99 -21.95
N ASP A 89 -1.95 -9.17 -22.26
CA ASP A 89 -0.91 -9.48 -23.25
C ASP A 89 0.34 -10.18 -22.65
N GLU A 90 0.24 -10.63 -21.40
CA GLU A 90 1.33 -11.23 -20.60
C GLU A 90 2.52 -10.32 -20.28
N SER A 91 2.56 -9.09 -20.79
CA SER A 91 3.69 -8.18 -20.54
C SER A 91 3.83 -7.78 -19.07
N LEU A 92 2.75 -7.84 -18.28
CA LEU A 92 2.77 -7.67 -16.82
C LEU A 92 3.70 -8.70 -16.12
N PHE A 93 3.76 -9.93 -16.62
CA PHE A 93 4.61 -10.98 -16.06
C PHE A 93 6.10 -10.79 -16.42
N ASN A 94 6.40 -9.89 -17.36
CA ASN A 94 7.78 -9.54 -17.72
C ASN A 94 8.34 -8.39 -16.86
N MET A 95 7.57 -7.85 -15.91
CA MET A 95 7.99 -6.72 -15.06
C MET A 95 8.75 -7.15 -13.79
N GLY A 96 9.35 -8.35 -13.80
CA GLY A 96 10.18 -8.86 -12.71
C GLY A 96 9.50 -9.79 -11.71
N LEU A 97 8.27 -10.24 -12.01
CA LEU A 97 7.54 -11.25 -11.24
C LEU A 97 6.98 -12.30 -12.19
N ASP A 98 7.34 -13.56 -12.01
CA ASP A 98 6.76 -14.70 -12.76
C ASP A 98 5.26 -14.85 -12.44
N ARG A 99 4.52 -15.56 -13.30
CA ARG A 99 3.07 -15.79 -13.14
C ARG A 99 2.72 -16.39 -11.78
N ARG A 100 3.56 -17.27 -11.24
CA ARG A 100 3.38 -17.87 -9.91
C ARG A 100 3.56 -16.86 -8.79
N GLU A 101 4.56 -16.00 -8.90
CA GLU A 101 4.86 -14.96 -7.91
C GLU A 101 3.76 -13.90 -7.87
N TRP A 102 3.19 -13.56 -9.02
CA TRP A 102 1.97 -12.76 -9.10
C TRP A 102 0.78 -13.40 -8.38
N GLY A 103 0.61 -14.71 -8.48
CA GLY A 103 -0.42 -15.44 -7.74
C GLY A 103 -0.26 -15.31 -6.23
N ILE A 104 0.98 -15.46 -5.73
CA ILE A 104 1.31 -15.29 -4.31
C ILE A 104 1.07 -13.84 -3.87
N LEU A 105 1.47 -12.86 -4.69
CA LEU A 105 1.27 -11.43 -4.43
C LEU A 105 -0.22 -11.11 -4.29
N VAL A 106 -1.05 -11.53 -5.26
CA VAL A 106 -2.50 -11.27 -5.24
C VAL A 106 -3.15 -11.95 -4.03
N PHE A 107 -2.77 -13.19 -3.73
CA PHE A 107 -3.25 -13.88 -2.55
C PHE A 107 -2.88 -13.14 -1.25
N GLY A 108 -1.63 -12.70 -1.13
CA GLY A 108 -1.16 -11.90 0.01
C GLY A 108 -1.92 -10.58 0.16
N LEU A 109 -2.21 -9.88 -0.94
CA LEU A 109 -3.02 -8.67 -0.94
C LEU A 109 -4.46 -8.94 -0.46
N ILE A 110 -5.07 -10.04 -0.89
CA ILE A 110 -6.42 -10.45 -0.44
C ILE A 110 -6.39 -10.72 1.07
N VAL A 111 -5.41 -11.47 1.57
CA VAL A 111 -5.27 -11.75 3.00
C VAL A 111 -5.10 -10.45 3.78
N LEU A 112 -4.21 -9.55 3.35
CA LEU A 112 -4.00 -8.24 4.00
C LEU A 112 -5.27 -7.38 3.98
N PHE A 113 -6.02 -7.40 2.88
CA PHE A 113 -7.28 -6.67 2.76
C PHE A 113 -8.33 -7.21 3.73
N VAL A 114 -8.51 -8.54 3.81
CA VAL A 114 -9.43 -9.18 4.75
C VAL A 114 -9.05 -8.89 6.19
N VAL A 115 -7.77 -9.05 6.54
CA VAL A 115 -7.25 -8.74 7.88
C VAL A 115 -7.47 -7.27 8.23
N SER A 116 -7.20 -6.35 7.30
CA SER A 116 -7.44 -4.92 7.49
C SER A 116 -8.92 -4.60 7.68
N PHE A 117 -9.81 -5.30 6.97
CA PHE A 117 -11.26 -5.14 7.11
C PHE A 117 -11.76 -5.65 8.48
N ILE A 118 -11.28 -6.81 8.93
CA ILE A 118 -11.59 -7.35 10.27
C ILE A 118 -11.07 -6.39 11.35
N SER A 119 -9.84 -5.90 11.17
CA SER A 119 -9.18 -4.97 12.10
C SER A 119 -9.94 -3.66 12.31
N GLN A 120 -10.86 -3.27 11.43
CA GLN A 120 -11.70 -2.09 11.63
C GLN A 120 -12.73 -2.28 12.75
N LYS A 121 -13.14 -3.52 13.03
CA LYS A 121 -14.18 -3.83 14.02
C LYS A 121 -13.60 -4.36 15.33
N LYS A 122 -12.52 -5.13 15.25
CA LYS A 122 -11.89 -5.79 16.40
C LYS A 122 -10.43 -6.06 16.12
N ASP A 123 -9.60 -6.04 17.16
CA ASP A 123 -8.21 -6.49 17.03
C ASP A 123 -8.18 -7.95 16.52
N VAL A 124 -7.39 -8.17 15.48
CA VAL A 124 -7.18 -9.47 14.82
C VAL A 124 -6.67 -10.49 15.84
N ARG A 125 -5.84 -10.07 16.80
CA ARG A 125 -5.32 -10.95 17.86
C ARG A 125 -6.43 -11.42 18.78
N ALA A 126 -7.32 -10.52 19.18
CA ALA A 126 -8.49 -10.84 19.99
C ALA A 126 -9.45 -11.77 19.21
N TYR A 127 -9.64 -11.52 17.91
CA TYR A 127 -10.44 -12.38 17.04
C TYR A 127 -9.87 -13.81 16.94
N LEU A 128 -8.54 -13.96 16.80
CA LEU A 128 -7.88 -15.27 16.82
C LEU A 128 -7.98 -15.96 18.20
N HIS A 129 -8.04 -15.18 19.28
CA HIS A 129 -8.14 -15.72 20.63
C HIS A 129 -9.52 -16.33 20.92
N GLU A 130 -10.56 -15.90 20.20
CA GLU A 130 -11.91 -16.45 20.30
C GLU A 130 -12.12 -17.70 19.45
N GLN A 131 -11.21 -17.98 18.51
CA GLN A 131 -11.26 -19.20 17.73
C GLN A 131 -10.82 -20.41 18.56
N ASN A 132 -11.43 -21.56 18.26
CA ASN A 132 -11.06 -22.85 18.82
C ASN A 132 -9.56 -23.12 18.65
N PHE A 133 -8.96 -23.83 19.61
CA PHE A 133 -7.54 -24.17 19.61
C PHE A 133 -7.07 -24.77 18.29
N VAL A 134 -7.85 -25.71 17.74
CA VAL A 134 -7.55 -26.39 16.47
C VAL A 134 -7.51 -25.40 15.30
N ALA A 135 -8.50 -24.49 15.19
CA ALA A 135 -8.54 -23.49 14.14
C ALA A 135 -7.35 -22.53 14.23
N ARG A 136 -7.00 -22.07 15.44
CA ARG A 136 -5.84 -21.22 15.68
C ARG A 136 -4.53 -21.90 15.27
N LEU A 137 -4.37 -23.18 15.63
CA LEU A 137 -3.20 -23.96 15.27
C LEU A 137 -3.06 -24.09 13.74
N PHE A 138 -4.14 -24.39 13.02
CA PHE A 138 -4.11 -24.46 11.56
C PHE A 138 -3.77 -23.12 10.91
N ILE A 139 -4.27 -22.00 11.43
CA ILE A 139 -3.92 -20.67 10.93
C ILE A 139 -2.41 -20.42 11.09
N PHE A 140 -1.85 -20.65 12.29
CA PHE A 140 -0.42 -20.43 12.53
C PHE A 140 0.46 -21.40 11.74
N ALA A 141 0.10 -22.69 11.70
CA ALA A 141 0.82 -23.69 10.92
C ALA A 141 0.78 -23.35 9.43
N GLY A 142 -0.37 -22.92 8.91
CA GLY A 142 -0.53 -22.50 7.52
C GLY A 142 0.32 -21.27 7.18
N LEU A 143 0.31 -20.25 8.04
CA LEU A 143 1.18 -19.07 7.90
C LEU A 143 2.66 -19.44 7.93
N PHE A 144 3.06 -20.32 8.84
CA PHE A 144 4.44 -20.78 8.96
C PHE A 144 4.90 -21.57 7.72
N VAL A 145 4.07 -22.50 7.25
CA VAL A 145 4.33 -23.27 6.02
C VAL A 145 4.39 -22.35 4.81
N MET A 146 3.49 -21.36 4.70
CA MET A 146 3.53 -20.40 3.61
C MET A 146 4.85 -19.63 3.56
N ILE A 147 5.36 -19.19 4.72
CA ILE A 147 6.66 -18.52 4.80
C ILE A 147 7.78 -19.44 4.33
N ILE A 148 7.81 -20.71 4.76
CA ILE A 148 8.86 -21.66 4.37
C ILE A 148 8.80 -22.01 2.88
N VAL A 149 7.61 -22.24 2.34
CA VAL A 149 7.44 -22.73 0.96
C VAL A 149 7.60 -21.60 -0.05
N TYR A 150 7.06 -20.42 0.26
CA TYR A 150 7.03 -19.27 -0.67
C TYR A 150 7.99 -18.15 -0.28
N GLY A 151 8.74 -18.31 0.80
CA GLY A 151 9.82 -17.41 1.16
C GLY A 151 10.94 -17.49 0.13
N TYR A 152 11.55 -16.34 -0.15
CA TYR A 152 12.69 -16.26 -1.05
C TYR A 152 13.97 -16.47 -0.25
N TYR A 153 14.69 -17.56 -0.54
CA TYR A 153 15.90 -17.98 0.18
C TYR A 153 17.00 -18.35 -0.83
N GLY A 154 18.26 -18.02 -0.56
CA GLY A 154 19.38 -18.40 -1.44
C GLY A 154 20.62 -17.55 -1.25
N ALA A 155 21.75 -17.97 -1.83
CA ALA A 155 23.01 -17.23 -1.78
C ALA A 155 22.94 -15.89 -2.55
N ASP A 156 22.07 -15.83 -3.57
CA ASP A 156 21.77 -14.60 -4.34
C ASP A 156 20.73 -13.71 -3.64
N PHE A 157 20.12 -14.15 -2.54
CA PHE A 157 19.20 -13.34 -1.76
C PHE A 157 19.96 -12.50 -0.74
N ASN A 158 20.11 -11.21 -1.05
CA ASN A 158 20.63 -10.25 -0.10
C ASN A 158 19.49 -9.64 0.72
N ALA A 159 19.40 -9.98 2.02
CA ALA A 159 18.42 -9.36 2.92
C ALA A 159 18.58 -7.83 3.02
N ALA A 160 19.75 -7.28 2.66
CA ALA A 160 19.97 -5.83 2.55
C ALA A 160 19.35 -5.19 1.30
N GLU A 161 18.93 -5.97 0.30
CA GLU A 161 18.13 -5.50 -0.85
C GLU A 161 16.64 -5.42 -0.56
N PHE A 162 16.22 -5.89 0.63
CA PHE A 162 14.91 -5.53 1.14
C PHE A 162 14.78 -4.00 1.12
N ILE A 163 13.59 -3.46 0.84
CA ILE A 163 13.39 -2.02 0.61
C ILE A 163 13.94 -1.15 1.76
N TYR A 164 14.06 -1.74 2.96
CA TYR A 164 14.61 -1.12 4.17
C TYR A 164 16.07 -1.50 4.52
N GLY A 165 16.74 -2.34 3.74
CA GLY A 165 18.11 -2.79 3.99
C GLY A 165 19.20 -1.88 3.39
N ARG A 166 18.82 -0.93 2.52
CA ARG A 166 19.71 0.15 2.03
C ARG A 166 19.72 1.37 2.97
N PHE A 167 19.42 1.20 4.25
CA PHE A 167 19.52 2.24 5.27
C PHE A 167 20.77 2.05 6.12
#